data_AF-A0A7V9D124-F1
#
_entry.id   AF-A0A7V9D124-F1
#
_cell.length_a   1.000
_cell.length_b   1.000
_cell.length_c   1.000
_cell.angle_alpha   90.00
_cell.angle_beta   90.00
_cell.angle_gamma   90.00
#
_symmetry.space_group_name_H-M   'P 1'
#
loop_
_entity.id
_entity.type
_entity.pdbx_description
1 polymer ?
#
loop_
_entity_poly.entity_id
_entity_poly.type
_entity_poly.pdbx_seq_one_letter_code
_entity_poly.pdbx_strand_id
1 'polypeptide(L)'
;MNNYWYLGLVENEKFTPLVSENNTSGRFLLTSAAQDVGGNAAGTQLSLVEYEGSAVMVRGIDGEGWIYSATVVDHAGPILTLLVRQAFRSDEPLEVTP
;
A
#
# COMPACT_ATOMS: atom_id res chain seq x y z
N MET A 1 16.30 9.17 7.07
CA MET A 1 15.51 8.00 6.64
C MET A 1 15.21 8.10 5.16
N ASN A 2 15.14 6.96 4.48
CA ASN A 2 14.75 6.90 3.08
C ASN A 2 13.23 6.92 2.97
N ASN A 3 12.73 7.71 2.03
CA ASN A 3 11.32 7.90 1.77
C ASN A 3 11.02 7.34 0.38
N TYR A 4 10.26 6.26 0.33
CA TYR A 4 10.07 5.44 -0.87
C TYR A 4 8.69 5.63 -1.49
N TRP A 5 8.61 5.29 -2.77
CA TRP A 5 7.35 5.16 -3.49
C TRP A 5 6.80 3.74 -3.44
N TYR A 6 5.49 3.66 -3.25
CA TYR A 6 4.73 2.42 -3.24
C TYR A 6 3.52 2.56 -4.16
N LEU A 7 3.29 1.57 -5.02
CA LEU A 7 2.00 1.33 -5.67
C LEU A 7 1.38 0.11 -5.01
N GLY A 8 0.15 0.23 -4.54
CA GLY A 8 -0.51 -0.88 -3.86
C GLY A 8 -2.03 -0.79 -3.87
N LEU A 9 -2.66 -1.76 -3.22
CA LEU A 9 -4.11 -1.86 -3.09
C LEU A 9 -4.52 -1.57 -1.65
N VAL A 10 -5.67 -0.92 -1.48
CA VAL A 10 -6.32 -0.77 -0.18
C VAL A 10 -7.42 -1.80 -0.06
N GLU A 11 -7.32 -2.64 0.96
CA GLU A 11 -8.32 -3.65 1.30
C GLU A 11 -8.45 -3.81 2.82
N ASN A 12 -9.66 -3.76 3.33
CA ASN A 12 -9.97 -3.78 4.76
C ASN A 12 -9.18 -2.71 5.53
N GLU A 13 -9.17 -1.48 5.01
CA GLU A 13 -8.43 -0.33 5.54
C GLU A 13 -6.90 -0.55 5.70
N LYS A 14 -6.35 -1.55 5.01
CA LYS A 14 -4.91 -1.84 5.00
C LYS A 14 -4.34 -1.68 3.60
N PHE A 15 -3.13 -1.16 3.55
CA PHE A 15 -2.37 -1.00 2.32
C PHE A 15 -1.52 -2.24 2.05
N THR A 16 -1.62 -2.79 0.85
CA THR A 16 -0.79 -3.91 0.37
C THR A 16 0.05 -3.43 -0.81
N PRO A 17 1.37 -3.23 -0.65
CA PRO A 17 2.25 -2.88 -1.75
C PRO A 17 2.25 -3.99 -2.81
N LEU A 18 2.08 -3.61 -4.07
CA LEU A 18 2.28 -4.46 -5.24
C LEU A 18 3.68 -4.24 -5.82
N VAL A 19 4.13 -2.98 -5.84
CA VAL A 19 5.47 -2.56 -6.26
C VAL A 19 5.96 -1.49 -5.31
N SER A 20 7.24 -1.56 -4.96
CA SER A 20 7.91 -0.59 -4.10
C SER A 20 9.39 -0.47 -4.47
N GLU A 21 9.98 0.71 -4.27
CA GLU A 21 11.41 0.95 -4.57
C GLU A 21 12.36 0.12 -3.71
N ASN A 22 11.90 -0.31 -2.53
CA ASN A 22 12.66 -1.06 -1.55
C ASN A 22 12.25 -2.55 -1.47
N ASN A 23 11.39 -3.03 -2.37
CA ASN A 23 10.83 -4.39 -2.37
C ASN A 23 10.08 -4.76 -1.07
N THR A 24 9.50 -3.79 -0.36
CA THR A 24 8.57 -4.05 0.74
C THR A 24 7.35 -4.83 0.25
N SER A 25 7.01 -5.88 0.99
CA SER A 25 5.83 -6.73 0.79
C SER A 25 5.08 -6.93 2.12
N GLY A 26 3.79 -7.22 2.06
CA GLY A 26 2.95 -7.47 3.25
C GLY A 26 1.77 -6.51 3.34
N ARG A 27 1.16 -6.41 4.52
CA ARG A 27 0.03 -5.51 4.79
C ARG A 27 0.43 -4.47 5.83
N PHE A 28 0.17 -3.20 5.52
CA PHE A 28 0.62 -2.07 6.30
C PHE A 28 -0.54 -1.17 6.69
N LEU A 29 -0.41 -0.56 7.86
CA LEU A 29 -1.18 0.62 8.24
C LEU A 29 -0.41 1.87 7.82
N LEU A 30 -1.11 2.94 7.45
CA LEU A 30 -0.48 4.21 7.08
C LEU A 30 -0.61 5.18 8.25
N THR A 31 0.44 5.93 8.55
CA THR A 31 0.42 7.00 9.55
C THR A 31 1.14 8.24 9.04
N SER A 32 0.60 9.42 9.38
CA SER A 32 1.27 10.69 9.09
C SER A 32 2.40 11.01 10.08
N ALA A 33 2.52 10.27 11.19
CA ALA A 33 3.58 10.48 12.17
C ALA A 33 4.97 10.14 11.61
N ALA A 34 5.98 10.86 12.09
CA ALA A 34 7.38 10.51 11.86
C ALA A 34 7.78 9.28 12.69
N GLN A 35 8.63 8.43 12.12
CA GLN A 35 9.08 7.18 12.74
C GLN A 35 9.90 7.38 14.03
N ASP A 36 10.67 8.47 14.13
CA ASP A 36 11.54 8.76 15.29
C ASP A 36 10.79 9.35 16.48
N VAL A 37 9.53 9.75 16.29
CA VAL A 37 8.68 10.16 17.40
C VAL A 37 8.17 8.86 18.00
N GLY A 38 8.69 8.47 19.17
CA GLY A 38 8.18 7.34 19.97
C GLY A 38 6.72 7.48 20.44
N GLY A 39 5.91 8.25 19.70
CA GLY A 39 4.48 8.43 19.85
C GLY A 39 3.73 7.30 19.15
N ASN A 40 2.60 6.95 19.74
CA ASN A 40 1.73 5.89 19.28
C ASN A 40 1.22 6.17 17.85
N ALA A 41 1.79 5.48 16.86
CA ALA A 41 1.38 5.57 15.45
C ALA A 41 -0.14 5.37 15.27
N ALA A 42 -0.78 4.60 16.15
CA ALA A 42 -2.22 4.37 16.12
C ALA A 42 -3.05 5.65 16.33
N GLY A 43 -2.55 6.64 17.09
CA GLY A 43 -3.26 7.91 17.32
C GLY A 43 -3.26 8.85 16.10
N THR A 44 -2.42 8.57 15.11
CA THR A 44 -2.24 9.36 13.88
C THR A 44 -2.38 8.50 12.62
N GLN A 45 -3.00 7.33 12.78
CA GLN A 45 -3.30 6.43 11.68
C GLN A 45 -4.18 7.16 10.65
N LEU A 46 -3.79 7.07 9.39
CA LEU A 46 -4.58 7.56 8.28
C LEU A 46 -5.71 6.55 8.03
N SER A 47 -6.94 7.05 7.99
CA SER A 47 -8.07 6.25 7.50
C SER A 47 -7.94 6.06 6.00
N LEU A 48 -8.15 4.83 5.53
CA LEU A 48 -8.11 4.48 4.11
C LEU A 48 -9.49 4.18 3.53
N VAL A 49 -10.56 4.44 4.29
CA VAL A 49 -11.95 4.13 3.90
C VAL A 49 -12.31 4.71 2.54
N GLU A 50 -11.86 5.94 2.24
CA GLU A 50 -12.14 6.59 0.95
C GLU A 50 -11.43 5.93 -0.24
N TYR A 51 -10.36 5.18 0.01
CA TYR A 51 -9.58 4.48 -1.01
C TYR A 51 -9.90 2.99 -1.10
N GLU A 52 -10.84 2.49 -0.29
CA GLU A 52 -11.16 1.07 -0.19
C GLU A 52 -11.44 0.45 -1.56
N GLY A 53 -10.79 -0.69 -1.84
CA GLY A 53 -10.88 -1.40 -3.11
C GLY A 53 -10.02 -0.82 -4.24
N SER A 54 -9.48 0.39 -4.09
CA SER A 54 -8.72 1.12 -5.12
C SER A 54 -7.23 0.83 -5.08
N ALA A 55 -6.57 1.01 -6.22
CA ALA A 55 -5.12 1.11 -6.28
C ALA A 55 -4.67 2.53 -5.92
N VAL A 56 -3.66 2.66 -5.06
CA VAL A 56 -3.17 3.95 -4.57
C VAL A 56 -1.65 4.04 -4.68
N MET A 57 -1.18 5.26 -4.89
CA MET A 57 0.24 5.60 -4.83
C MET A 57 0.53 6.27 -3.48
N VAL A 58 1.45 5.68 -2.73
CA VAL A 58 1.84 6.14 -1.39
C VAL A 58 3.31 6.53 -1.42
N ARG A 59 3.63 7.59 -0.69
CA ARG A 59 5.00 7.96 -0.36
C ARG A 59 5.19 7.89 1.15
N GLY A 60 6.23 7.22 1.62
CA GLY A 60 6.51 7.12 3.06
C GLY A 60 7.73 6.28 3.40
N ILE A 61 7.87 5.99 4.69
CA ILE A 61 9.02 5.26 5.25
C ILE A 61 8.50 3.94 5.82
N ASP A 62 9.03 2.81 5.37
CA ASP A 62 8.64 1.51 5.91
C ASP A 62 9.20 1.28 7.32
N GLY A 63 8.37 0.73 8.20
CA GLY A 63 8.79 0.29 9.53
C GLY A 63 7.74 -0.61 10.17
N GLU A 64 8.15 -1.76 10.71
CA GLU A 64 7.33 -2.72 11.49
C GLU A 64 5.79 -2.65 11.32
N GLY A 65 5.28 -3.03 10.14
CA GLY A 65 3.83 -3.10 9.88
C GLY A 65 3.14 -1.75 9.61
N TRP A 66 3.91 -0.68 9.57
CA TRP A 66 3.50 0.68 9.24
C TRP A 66 4.27 1.24 8.05
N ILE A 67 3.64 2.20 7.38
CA ILE A 67 4.34 3.19 6.57
C ILE A 67 4.18 4.52 7.31
N TYR A 68 5.31 5.06 7.77
CA TYR A 68 5.41 6.31 8.50
C TYR A 68 5.55 7.51 7.57
N SER A 69 5.16 8.68 8.06
CA SER A 69 5.10 9.92 7.27
C SER A 69 4.41 9.70 5.93
N ALA A 70 3.43 8.80 5.93
CA ALA A 70 2.75 8.33 4.75
C ALA A 70 1.87 9.44 4.19
N THR A 71 1.88 9.57 2.88
CA THR A 71 0.95 10.42 2.14
C THR A 71 0.44 9.63 0.95
N VAL A 72 -0.88 9.56 0.79
CA VAL A 72 -1.50 9.11 -0.46
C VAL A 72 -1.34 10.24 -1.46
N VAL A 73 -0.58 10.00 -2.50
CA VAL A 73 -0.24 11.00 -3.52
C VAL A 73 -1.22 10.96 -4.69
N ASP A 74 -1.70 9.76 -5.02
CA ASP A 74 -2.67 9.55 -6.09
C ASP A 74 -3.50 8.28 -5.83
N HIS A 75 -4.66 8.20 -6.47
CA HIS A 75 -5.52 7.01 -6.45
C HIS A 75 -6.13 6.74 -7.82
N ALA A 76 -6.22 5.46 -8.17
CA ALA A 76 -6.79 5.01 -9.42
C ALA A 76 -8.31 4.83 -9.30
N GLY A 77 -9.06 5.32 -10.28
CA GLY A 77 -10.47 4.97 -10.42
C GLY A 77 -10.70 3.47 -10.70
N PRO A 78 -11.97 3.02 -10.76
CA PRO A 78 -12.31 1.59 -10.82
C PRO A 78 -11.68 0.83 -11.98
N ILE A 79 -11.69 1.41 -13.20
CA ILE A 79 -11.15 0.75 -14.40
C ILE A 79 -9.63 0.56 -14.27
N LEU A 80 -8.91 1.61 -13.89
CA LEU A 80 -7.46 1.54 -13.71
C LEU A 80 -7.08 0.60 -12.58
N THR A 81 -7.85 0.57 -11.50
CA THR A 81 -7.67 -0.39 -10.40
C THR A 81 -7.78 -1.84 -10.88
N LEU A 82 -8.75 -2.16 -11.74
CA LEU A 82 -8.88 -3.50 -12.33
C LEU A 82 -7.65 -3.86 -13.18
N LEU A 83 -7.12 -2.92 -13.95
CA LEU A 83 -5.91 -3.13 -14.75
C LEU A 83 -4.69 -3.37 -13.86
N VAL A 84 -4.53 -2.60 -12.78
CA VAL A 84 -3.47 -2.83 -11.78
C VAL A 84 -3.60 -4.24 -11.20
N ARG A 85 -4.79 -4.63 -10.75
CA ARG A 85 -5.03 -5.99 -10.22
C ARG A 85 -4.69 -7.08 -11.22
N GLN A 86 -4.98 -6.88 -12.50
CA GLN A 86 -4.67 -7.84 -13.55
C GLN A 86 -3.16 -7.90 -13.83
N ALA A 87 -2.48 -6.75 -13.89
CA ALA A 87 -1.05 -6.66 -14.18
C ALA A 87 -0.18 -7.29 -13.08
N PHE A 88 -0.64 -7.22 -11.82
CA PHE A 88 0.05 -7.78 -10.66
C PHE A 88 -0.63 -9.04 -10.10
N ARG A 89 -1.49 -9.68 -10.89
CA ARG A 89 -2.01 -11.01 -10.53
C ARG A 89 -0.84 -11.98 -10.64
N SER A 90 -0.27 -12.39 -9.51
CA SER A 90 0.76 -13.43 -9.45
C SER A 90 0.27 -14.66 -10.21
N ASP A 91 1.07 -15.17 -11.14
CA ASP A 91 0.77 -16.35 -11.95
C ASP A 91 0.17 -17.49 -11.10
N GLU A 92 -1.12 -17.75 -11.30
CA GLU A 92 -1.67 -19.08 -11.14
C GLU A 92 -1.24 -19.85 -12.40
N PRO A 93 -0.43 -20.92 -12.31
CA PRO A 93 -0.14 -21.71 -13.49
C PRO A 93 -1.46 -22.25 -14.01
N LEU A 94 -1.78 -21.96 -15.27
CA LEU A 94 -2.85 -22.66 -15.96
C LEU A 94 -2.47 -24.15 -15.97
N GLU A 95 -3.02 -24.95 -15.05
CA GLU A 95 -3.03 -26.39 -15.18
C GLU A 95 -3.85 -26.73 -16.43
N VAL A 96 -3.18 -26.75 -17.58
CA VAL A 96 -3.70 -27.38 -18.79
C VAL A 96 -3.54 -28.88 -18.56
N THR A 97 -4.56 -29.51 -17.97
CA THR A 97 -4.64 -30.98 -17.92
C THR A 97 -4.99 -31.47 -19.33
N PRO A 98 -4.26 -32.46 -19.87
CA PRO A 98 -4.40 -32.94 -21.25
C PRO A 98 -5.71 -33.70 -21.52
#